data_AF-A0A4D7C7I1-F1
#
_entry.id   AF-A0A4D7C7I1-F1
#
_cell.length_a   1.000
_cell.length_b   1.000
_cell.length_c   1.000
_cell.angle_alpha   90.00
_cell.angle_beta   90.00
_cell.angle_gamma   90.00
#
_symmetry.space_group_name_H-M   'P 1'
#
loop_
_entity.id
_entity.type
_entity.pdbx_description
1 polymer ?
#
loop_
_entity_poly.entity_id
_entity_poly.type
_entity_poly.pdbx_seq_one_letter_code
_entity_poly.pdbx_strand_id
1 'polypeptide(L)'
;MIIYRAMLAQHIQGGITLREFYILLLSVLTLFPFQTWAKEYTIYIVTDYERSRMAFEPNYIVIKPGDKVTWVNKLAETHNVMTYPDGFPEGAAGFASPFLEQAGQRWSHSFTKVGTYEYHCVPHMFMGMRGKVIVGSPSKPAAMHKPKPEEVVAYRNILLEYFDADQIDAQMSKHNH
;
A
#
# COMPACT_ATOMS: atom_id res chain seq x y z
N MET A 1 8.74 -61.07 67.49
CA MET A 1 9.25 -61.22 66.11
C MET A 1 8.04 -61.22 65.18
N ILE A 2 7.79 -60.11 64.47
CA ILE A 2 7.24 -60.02 63.12
C ILE A 2 7.12 -58.53 62.80
N ILE A 3 7.68 -58.21 61.65
CA ILE A 3 8.04 -56.92 61.08
C ILE A 3 6.90 -56.52 60.17
N TYR A 4 6.40 -55.28 60.21
CA TYR A 4 5.73 -54.70 59.04
C TYR A 4 6.26 -53.29 58.78
N ARG A 5 7.17 -53.24 57.79
CA ARG A 5 7.50 -52.05 57.01
C ARG A 5 6.38 -51.78 56.01
N ALA A 6 6.03 -50.51 55.82
CA ALA A 6 5.59 -49.85 54.57
C ALA A 6 4.94 -48.51 54.99
N MET A 7 5.08 -47.37 54.33
CA MET A 7 5.62 -47.02 53.02
C MET A 7 5.93 -45.51 53.07
N LEU A 8 7.09 -45.11 52.57
CA LEU A 8 7.45 -43.71 52.36
C LEU A 8 6.55 -43.12 51.27
N ALA A 9 5.67 -42.20 51.64
CA ALA A 9 5.12 -41.22 50.70
C ALA A 9 6.03 -39.98 50.74
N GLN A 10 6.98 -39.91 49.81
CA GLN A 10 7.76 -38.70 49.59
C GLN A 10 6.82 -37.63 49.03
N HIS A 11 6.41 -36.71 49.90
CA HIS A 11 5.63 -35.54 49.54
C HIS A 11 6.57 -34.57 48.81
N ILE A 12 6.40 -34.42 47.50
CA ILE A 12 7.07 -33.37 46.72
C ILE A 12 6.40 -32.05 47.11
N GLN A 13 6.84 -31.44 48.22
CA GLN A 13 6.48 -30.08 48.61
C GLN A 13 7.34 -29.08 47.83
N GLY A 14 7.08 -28.96 46.53
CA GLY A 14 7.69 -27.97 45.65
C GLY A 14 6.63 -27.00 45.12
N GLY A 15 5.92 -26.32 46.01
CA GLY A 15 4.97 -25.27 45.61
C GLY A 15 5.73 -24.03 45.16
N ILE A 16 5.45 -23.56 43.94
CA ILE A 16 6.00 -22.31 43.42
C ILE A 16 5.57 -21.18 44.36
N THR A 17 6.52 -20.44 44.91
CA THR A 17 6.25 -19.33 45.81
C THR A 17 5.60 -18.16 45.07
N LEU A 18 4.85 -17.30 45.79
CA LEU A 18 4.22 -16.10 45.20
C LEU A 18 5.21 -15.20 44.46
N ARG A 19 6.48 -15.17 44.89
CA ARG A 19 7.56 -14.42 44.25
C ARG A 19 7.98 -15.05 42.91
N GLU A 20 8.11 -16.37 42.86
CA GLU A 20 8.43 -17.12 41.64
C GLU A 20 7.27 -17.07 40.65
N PHE A 21 6.03 -17.10 41.15
CA PHE A 21 4.83 -16.89 40.34
C PHE A 21 4.80 -15.47 39.74
N TYR A 22 5.19 -14.45 40.50
CA TYR A 22 5.31 -13.07 40.02
C TYR A 22 6.40 -12.88 38.97
N ILE A 23 7.55 -13.56 39.12
CA ILE A 23 8.65 -13.54 38.16
C ILE A 23 8.28 -14.27 36.86
N LEU A 24 7.55 -15.39 36.96
CA LEU A 24 6.98 -16.09 35.80
C LEU A 24 5.90 -15.23 35.08
N LEU A 25 5.05 -14.53 35.84
CA LEU A 25 4.03 -13.64 35.27
C LEU A 25 4.65 -12.42 34.55
N LEU A 26 5.68 -11.81 35.14
CA LEU A 26 6.41 -10.69 34.53
C LEU A 26 7.23 -11.09 33.30
N SER A 27 7.82 -12.29 33.29
CA SER A 27 8.57 -12.79 32.12
C SER A 27 7.66 -13.10 30.93
N VAL A 28 6.47 -13.65 31.15
CA VAL A 28 5.46 -13.89 30.09
C VAL A 28 4.94 -12.57 29.47
N LEU A 29 4.82 -11.50 30.25
CA LEU A 29 4.35 -10.19 29.77
C LEU A 29 5.34 -9.44 28.87
N THR A 30 6.64 -9.77 28.92
CA THR A 30 7.66 -9.17 28.03
C THR A 30 7.85 -9.89 26.70
N LEU A 31 7.26 -11.08 26.53
CA LEU A 31 7.36 -11.90 25.32
C LEU A 31 6.25 -11.62 24.29
N PHE A 32 5.34 -10.69 24.56
CA PHE A 32 4.41 -10.20 23.54
C PHE A 32 5.08 -9.08 22.76
N PRO A 33 5.61 -9.33 21.55
CA PRO A 33 6.06 -8.24 20.69
C PRO A 33 4.89 -7.27 20.52
N PHE A 34 5.16 -5.97 20.67
CA PHE A 34 4.17 -4.93 20.44
C PHE A 34 3.71 -5.03 18.99
N GLN A 35 2.57 -5.67 18.77
CA GLN A 35 2.12 -6.01 17.43
C GLN A 35 1.61 -4.73 16.77
N THR A 36 2.47 -4.08 16.00
CA THR A 36 2.05 -2.95 15.18
C THR A 36 1.22 -3.50 14.04
N TRP A 37 -0.10 -3.40 14.14
CA TRP A 37 -0.97 -3.75 13.02
C TRP A 37 -0.69 -2.82 11.84
N ALA A 38 -0.61 -3.39 10.64
CA ALA A 38 -0.56 -2.63 9.41
C ALA A 38 -1.78 -1.70 9.37
N LYS A 39 -1.54 -0.39 9.31
CA LYS A 39 -2.63 0.58 9.20
C LYS A 39 -3.14 0.58 7.76
N GLU A 40 -4.46 0.69 7.62
CA GLU A 40 -5.09 0.86 6.32
C GLU A 40 -5.36 2.34 6.04
N TYR A 41 -5.03 2.75 4.83
CA TYR A 41 -5.29 4.08 4.29
C TYR A 41 -6.23 3.96 3.10
N THR A 42 -7.15 4.92 2.97
CA THR A 42 -8.08 4.96 1.84
C THR A 42 -7.76 6.16 0.96
N ILE A 43 -7.65 5.92 -0.33
CA ILE A 43 -7.61 6.94 -1.38
C ILE A 43 -8.86 6.79 -2.22
N TYR A 44 -9.64 7.85 -2.36
CA TYR A 44 -10.78 7.86 -3.25
C TYR A 44 -10.34 8.20 -4.67
N ILE A 45 -10.86 7.46 -5.64
CA ILE A 45 -10.77 7.78 -7.06
C ILE A 45 -12.03 8.58 -7.38
N VAL A 46 -11.85 9.85 -7.70
CA VAL A 46 -12.92 10.85 -7.86
C VAL A 46 -13.02 11.24 -9.33
N THR A 47 -14.26 11.22 -9.82
CA THR A 47 -14.66 11.77 -11.12
C THR A 47 -15.58 12.95 -10.87
N ASP A 48 -15.22 14.10 -11.42
CA ASP A 48 -15.94 15.37 -11.31
C ASP A 48 -16.23 15.87 -12.73
N TYR A 49 -17.39 15.49 -13.26
CA TYR A 49 -17.79 15.79 -14.64
C TYR A 49 -17.96 17.29 -14.88
N GLU A 50 -18.52 18.03 -13.91
CA GLU A 50 -18.74 19.47 -14.00
C GLU A 50 -17.43 20.24 -14.20
N ARG A 51 -16.35 19.78 -13.57
CA ARG A 51 -15.03 20.40 -13.68
C ARG A 51 -14.09 19.68 -14.66
N SER A 52 -14.58 18.64 -15.34
CA SER A 52 -13.78 17.78 -16.21
C SER A 52 -12.50 17.30 -15.49
N ARG A 53 -12.63 16.85 -14.25
CA ARG A 53 -11.50 16.50 -13.37
C ARG A 53 -11.58 15.06 -12.90
N MET A 54 -10.47 14.35 -13.05
CA MET A 54 -10.27 12.99 -12.56
C MET A 54 -9.10 13.01 -11.57
N ALA A 55 -9.28 12.46 -10.36
CA ALA A 55 -8.30 12.63 -9.29
C ALA A 55 -8.24 11.47 -8.29
N PHE A 56 -7.08 11.31 -7.67
CA PHE A 56 -6.92 10.57 -6.43
C PHE A 56 -7.08 11.55 -5.25
N GLU A 57 -7.84 11.17 -4.22
CA GLU A 57 -8.12 12.01 -3.04
C GLU A 57 -7.98 11.23 -1.72
N PRO A 58 -6.98 11.55 -0.88
CA PRO A 58 -5.86 12.45 -1.17
C PRO A 58 -4.96 11.91 -2.31
N ASN A 59 -4.33 12.80 -3.08
CA ASN A 59 -3.36 12.41 -4.11
C ASN A 59 -1.95 12.17 -3.53
N TYR A 60 -1.75 12.45 -2.25
CA TYR A 60 -0.48 12.30 -1.56
C TYR A 60 -0.70 11.84 -0.13
N ILE A 61 0.00 10.77 0.27
CA ILE A 61 0.02 10.30 1.67
C ILE A 61 1.42 9.85 2.09
N VAL A 62 1.65 9.89 3.40
CA VAL A 62 2.81 9.29 4.05
C VAL A 62 2.33 8.17 4.97
N ILE A 63 2.90 6.98 4.80
CA ILE A 63 2.56 5.75 5.51
C ILE A 63 3.82 5.10 6.08
N LYS A 64 3.67 4.10 6.95
CA LYS A 64 4.79 3.32 7.48
C LYS A 64 5.03 2.07 6.62
N PRO A 65 6.26 1.53 6.61
CA PRO A 65 6.50 0.19 6.07
C PRO A 65 5.57 -0.84 6.74
N GLY A 66 4.95 -1.68 5.93
CA GLY A 66 3.95 -2.67 6.31
C GLY A 66 2.50 -2.21 6.14
N ASP A 67 2.25 -0.90 5.99
CA ASP A 67 0.89 -0.36 5.83
C ASP A 67 0.28 -0.73 4.47
N LYS A 68 -1.06 -0.64 4.39
CA LYS A 68 -1.84 -0.93 3.18
C LYS A 68 -2.60 0.31 2.72
N VAL A 69 -2.65 0.53 1.42
CA VAL A 69 -3.49 1.56 0.80
C VAL A 69 -4.57 0.89 -0.03
N THR A 70 -5.80 1.37 0.10
CA THR A 70 -6.97 0.93 -0.65
C THR A 70 -7.48 2.09 -1.49
N TRP A 71 -7.53 1.89 -2.80
CA TRP A 71 -8.18 2.81 -3.71
C TRP A 71 -9.62 2.42 -3.91
N VAL A 72 -10.54 3.39 -3.86
CA VAL A 72 -11.99 3.16 -3.99
C VAL A 72 -12.54 4.04 -5.09
N ASN A 73 -13.07 3.42 -6.14
CA ASN A 73 -13.76 4.15 -7.20
C ASN A 73 -15.08 4.72 -6.69
N LYS A 74 -15.29 6.04 -6.80
CA LYS A 74 -16.50 6.69 -6.29
C LYS A 74 -17.67 6.60 -7.25
N LEU A 75 -17.40 6.54 -8.56
CA LEU A 75 -18.41 6.52 -9.62
C LEU A 75 -18.12 5.38 -10.59
N ALA A 76 -19.08 5.07 -11.45
CA ALA A 76 -18.91 4.11 -12.54
C ALA A 76 -18.21 4.78 -13.73
N GLU A 77 -16.95 5.16 -13.51
CA GLU A 77 -16.01 5.66 -14.53
C GLU A 77 -14.77 4.76 -14.50
N THR A 78 -14.16 4.49 -15.65
CA THR A 78 -13.06 3.52 -15.73
C THR A 78 -11.76 4.12 -15.22
N HIS A 79 -11.24 3.58 -14.13
CA HIS A 79 -9.96 4.02 -13.56
C HIS A 79 -9.02 2.86 -13.29
N ASN A 80 -7.73 3.14 -13.21
CA ASN A 80 -6.77 2.22 -12.61
C ASN A 80 -5.74 2.96 -11.76
N VAL A 81 -4.89 2.18 -11.11
CA VAL A 81 -3.76 2.65 -10.33
C VAL A 81 -2.53 1.93 -10.85
N MET A 82 -1.61 2.64 -11.48
CA MET A 82 -0.40 2.04 -12.06
C MET A 82 0.82 2.90 -11.74
N THR A 83 1.89 2.29 -11.24
CA THR A 83 3.17 3.00 -11.04
C THR A 83 3.80 3.39 -12.37
N TYR A 84 4.46 4.54 -12.41
CA TYR A 84 5.38 4.86 -13.51
C TYR A 84 6.54 3.85 -13.54
N PRO A 85 7.19 3.61 -14.70
CA PRO A 85 8.26 2.63 -14.83
C PRO A 85 9.45 2.86 -13.88
N ASP A 86 9.77 4.12 -13.58
CA ASP A 86 10.77 4.51 -12.58
C ASP A 86 10.13 5.04 -11.29
N GLY A 87 8.82 4.91 -11.14
CA GLY A 87 8.01 5.54 -10.10
C GLY A 87 8.05 4.86 -8.74
N PHE A 88 9.02 3.99 -8.45
CA PHE A 88 9.09 3.25 -7.19
C PHE A 88 10.56 3.11 -6.73
N PRO A 89 10.83 2.86 -5.44
CA PRO A 89 12.21 2.81 -4.93
C PRO A 89 12.99 1.62 -5.50
N GLU A 90 14.31 1.77 -5.57
CA GLU A 90 15.21 0.72 -6.03
C GLU A 90 15.03 -0.57 -5.23
N GLY A 91 14.93 -1.70 -5.95
CA GLY A 91 14.68 -3.02 -5.36
C GLY A 91 13.24 -3.24 -4.88
N ALA A 92 12.30 -2.33 -5.16
CA ALA A 92 10.87 -2.64 -5.17
C ALA A 92 10.41 -3.04 -6.57
N ALA A 93 9.25 -3.69 -6.65
CA ALA A 93 8.52 -3.88 -7.88
C ALA A 93 7.45 -2.77 -8.03
N GLY A 94 7.19 -2.37 -9.27
CA GLY A 94 6.01 -1.57 -9.59
C GLY A 94 4.71 -2.33 -9.33
N PHE A 95 3.58 -1.62 -9.35
CA PHE A 95 2.26 -2.20 -9.18
C PHE A 95 1.27 -1.65 -10.19
N ALA A 96 0.27 -2.47 -10.51
CA ALA A 96 -0.87 -2.10 -11.33
C ALA A 96 -2.13 -2.77 -10.79
N SER A 97 -3.20 -2.00 -10.65
CA SER A 97 -4.54 -2.55 -10.43
C SER A 97 -5.13 -3.07 -11.75
N PRO A 98 -6.09 -4.00 -11.71
CA PRO A 98 -7.09 -4.11 -12.78
C PRO A 98 -7.81 -2.77 -12.99
N PHE A 99 -8.54 -2.65 -14.10
CA PHE A 99 -9.49 -1.55 -14.25
C PHE A 99 -10.61 -1.67 -13.20
N LEU A 100 -10.94 -0.51 -12.62
CA LEU A 100 -12.00 -0.31 -11.65
C LEU A 100 -13.11 0.46 -12.38
N GLU A 101 -14.15 -0.24 -12.78
CA GLU A 101 -15.21 0.27 -13.68
C GLU A 101 -16.51 0.56 -12.92
N GLN A 102 -16.67 -0.02 -11.73
CA GLN A 102 -17.90 0.07 -10.95
C GLN A 102 -17.76 1.04 -9.78
N ALA A 103 -18.84 1.76 -9.48
CA ALA A 103 -18.93 2.56 -8.26
C ALA A 103 -18.75 1.68 -7.02
N GLY A 104 -17.86 2.09 -6.13
CA GLY A 104 -17.50 1.37 -4.92
C GLY A 104 -16.46 0.26 -5.12
N GLN A 105 -16.04 -0.05 -6.36
CA GLN A 105 -15.01 -1.06 -6.62
C GLN A 105 -13.68 -0.64 -5.99
N ARG A 106 -12.95 -1.63 -5.45
CA ARG A 106 -11.75 -1.39 -4.63
C ARG A 106 -10.59 -2.22 -5.11
N TRP A 107 -9.40 -1.66 -4.94
CA TRP A 107 -8.14 -2.38 -5.05
C TRP A 107 -7.19 -1.93 -3.94
N SER A 108 -6.43 -2.87 -3.39
CA SER A 108 -5.51 -2.59 -2.29
C SER A 108 -4.09 -3.04 -2.61
N HIS A 109 -3.11 -2.32 -2.07
CA HIS A 109 -1.69 -2.66 -2.15
C HIS A 109 -1.00 -2.47 -0.80
N SER A 110 -0.16 -3.43 -0.42
CA SER A 110 0.65 -3.38 0.80
C SER A 110 2.07 -2.91 0.48
N PHE A 111 2.58 -1.97 1.27
CA PHE A 111 3.85 -1.31 1.02
C PHE A 111 4.87 -1.71 2.07
N THR A 112 5.92 -2.44 1.68
CA THR A 112 6.95 -2.91 2.61
C THR A 112 8.29 -2.20 2.45
N LYS A 113 8.64 -1.78 1.24
CA LYS A 113 9.91 -1.11 0.96
C LYS A 113 9.78 0.40 1.20
N VAL A 114 10.73 0.97 1.94
CA VAL A 114 10.83 2.41 2.19
C VAL A 114 11.12 3.14 0.89
N GLY A 115 10.45 4.28 0.67
CA GLY A 115 10.70 5.16 -0.46
C GLY A 115 9.46 5.84 -1.03
N THR A 116 9.62 6.43 -2.21
CA THR A 116 8.56 7.16 -2.92
C THR A 116 7.97 6.29 -4.03
N TYR A 117 6.65 6.16 -4.03
CA TYR A 117 5.85 5.50 -5.05
C TYR A 117 4.97 6.51 -5.76
N GLU A 118 5.23 6.78 -7.03
CA GLU A 118 4.47 7.65 -7.92
C GLU A 118 3.69 6.80 -8.92
N TYR A 119 2.41 7.11 -9.06
CA TYR A 119 1.49 6.35 -9.88
C TYR A 119 0.49 7.27 -10.58
N HIS A 120 -0.24 6.71 -11.53
CA HIS A 120 -1.27 7.39 -12.29
C HIS A 120 -2.46 6.50 -12.58
N CYS A 121 -3.49 7.12 -13.14
CA CYS A 121 -4.55 6.45 -13.86
C CYS A 121 -4.23 6.55 -15.36
N VAL A 122 -4.07 5.42 -16.03
CA VAL A 122 -3.67 5.36 -17.44
C VAL A 122 -4.69 6.06 -18.34
N PRO A 123 -6.01 5.76 -18.26
CA PRO A 123 -7.03 6.44 -19.05
C PRO A 123 -7.17 7.93 -18.75
N HIS A 124 -6.60 8.44 -17.66
CA HIS A 124 -6.75 9.85 -17.25
C HIS A 124 -5.42 10.57 -17.07
N MET A 125 -4.36 10.02 -17.66
CA MET A 125 -3.00 10.54 -17.53
C MET A 125 -2.88 11.96 -18.07
N PHE A 126 -3.48 12.24 -19.24
CA PHE A 126 -3.47 13.55 -19.86
C PHE A 126 -4.29 14.60 -19.10
N MET A 127 -5.20 14.17 -18.24
CA MET A 127 -5.94 15.03 -17.31
C MET A 127 -5.14 15.30 -16.03
N GLY A 128 -3.92 14.76 -15.91
CA GLY A 128 -3.04 14.95 -14.76
C GLY A 128 -3.39 14.07 -13.57
N MET A 129 -4.14 12.98 -13.76
CA MET A 129 -4.55 12.08 -12.68
C MET A 129 -3.38 11.22 -12.19
N ARG A 130 -2.69 11.72 -11.16
CA ARG A 130 -1.51 11.10 -10.56
C ARG A 130 -1.53 11.18 -9.05
N GLY A 131 -0.88 10.22 -8.40
CA GLY A 131 -0.77 10.14 -6.96
C GLY A 131 0.63 9.74 -6.49
N LYS A 132 0.87 9.91 -5.20
CA LYS A 132 2.16 9.64 -4.55
C LYS A 132 1.94 9.05 -3.16
N VAL A 133 2.59 7.93 -2.90
CA VAL A 133 2.69 7.33 -1.56
C VAL A 133 4.15 7.38 -1.13
N ILE A 134 4.42 7.97 0.04
CA ILE A 134 5.72 7.85 0.69
C ILE A 134 5.63 6.81 1.79
N VAL A 135 6.51 5.83 1.75
CA VAL A 135 6.61 4.77 2.74
C VAL A 135 7.83 5.06 3.61
N GLY A 136 7.61 5.49 4.85
CA GLY A 136 8.69 5.97 5.71
C GLY A 136 9.25 7.31 5.23
N SER A 137 10.40 7.29 4.56
CA SER A 137 11.11 8.46 4.04
C SER A 137 11.09 8.53 2.51
N PRO A 138 11.14 9.74 1.90
CA PRO A 138 11.16 9.90 0.46
C PRO A 138 12.46 9.37 -0.16
N SER A 139 12.35 8.71 -1.32
CA SER A 139 13.50 8.34 -2.18
C SER A 139 13.57 9.18 -3.46
N LYS A 140 12.62 10.09 -3.68
CA LYS A 140 12.54 11.01 -4.83
C LYS A 140 12.20 12.44 -4.36
N PRO A 141 12.41 13.46 -5.21
CA PRO A 141 12.00 14.83 -4.92
C PRO A 141 10.49 14.99 -4.62
N ALA A 142 10.14 16.11 -3.99
CA ALA A 142 8.75 16.41 -3.64
C ALA A 142 7.84 16.58 -4.86
N ALA A 143 8.37 17.10 -5.98
CA ALA A 143 7.62 17.30 -7.21
C ALA A 143 7.00 15.99 -7.72
N MET A 144 5.77 16.06 -8.22
CA MET A 144 5.08 14.90 -8.79
C MET A 144 5.63 14.55 -10.16
N HIS A 145 5.84 13.26 -10.41
CA HIS A 145 6.23 12.72 -11.72
C HIS A 145 5.35 13.26 -12.85
N LYS A 146 6.00 13.75 -13.90
CA LYS A 146 5.34 14.15 -15.15
C LYS A 146 5.62 13.03 -16.17
N PRO A 147 4.59 12.49 -16.84
CA PRO A 147 4.78 11.46 -17.84
C PRO A 147 5.81 11.88 -18.90
N LYS A 148 6.75 11.00 -19.21
CA LYS A 148 7.74 11.17 -20.29
C LYS A 148 7.17 10.65 -21.61
N PRO A 149 7.67 11.10 -22.78
CA PRO A 149 7.21 10.60 -24.08
C PRO A 149 7.23 9.08 -24.20
N GLU A 150 8.33 8.44 -23.78
CA GLU A 150 8.51 7.00 -23.84
C GLU A 150 7.51 6.22 -22.96
N GLU A 151 7.08 6.83 -21.85
CA GLU A 151 6.04 6.28 -21.00
C GLU A 151 4.69 6.35 -21.73
N VAL A 152 4.36 7.50 -22.32
CA VAL A 152 3.14 7.65 -23.13
C VAL A 152 3.10 6.65 -24.30
N VAL A 153 4.23 6.42 -24.98
CA VAL A 153 4.37 5.38 -26.01
C VAL A 153 4.00 4.01 -25.44
N ALA A 154 4.55 3.65 -24.28
CA ALA A 154 4.32 2.35 -23.65
C ALA A 154 2.84 2.11 -23.31
N TYR A 155 2.08 3.17 -23.05
CA TYR A 155 0.65 3.11 -22.76
C TYR A 155 -0.25 3.36 -23.97
N ARG A 156 0.31 3.65 -25.16
CA ARG A 156 -0.44 4.10 -26.33
C ARG A 156 -1.61 3.19 -26.67
N ASN A 157 -1.41 1.87 -26.66
CA ASN A 157 -2.47 0.92 -27.01
C ASN A 157 -3.65 0.99 -26.04
N ILE A 158 -3.37 1.16 -24.74
CA ILE A 158 -4.41 1.34 -23.73
C ILE A 158 -5.08 2.70 -23.92
N LEU A 159 -4.31 3.75 -24.17
CA LEU A 159 -4.83 5.10 -24.37
C LEU A 159 -5.76 5.20 -25.59
N LEU A 160 -5.47 4.47 -26.67
CA LEU A 160 -6.31 4.43 -27.87
C LEU A 160 -7.70 3.82 -27.63
N GLU A 161 -7.91 3.13 -26.52
CA GLU A 161 -9.25 2.65 -26.12
C GLU A 161 -10.12 3.79 -25.58
N TYR A 162 -9.52 4.88 -25.09
CA TYR A 162 -10.22 5.98 -24.39
C TYR A 162 -10.07 7.34 -25.07
N PHE A 163 -9.06 7.52 -25.92
CA PHE A 163 -8.72 8.79 -26.56
C PHE A 163 -8.50 8.64 -28.07
N ASP A 164 -8.77 9.72 -28.79
CA ASP A 164 -8.49 9.79 -30.23
C ASP A 164 -6.97 9.82 -30.47
N ALA A 165 -6.54 9.22 -31.60
CA ALA A 165 -5.14 9.18 -32.00
C ALA A 165 -4.51 10.60 -32.04
N ASP A 166 -5.27 11.59 -32.53
CA ASP A 166 -4.81 12.99 -32.60
C ASP A 166 -4.52 13.59 -31.22
N GLN A 167 -5.31 13.23 -30.18
CA GLN A 167 -5.08 13.71 -28.81
C GLN A 167 -3.80 13.11 -28.22
N ILE A 168 -3.57 11.83 -28.49
CA ILE A 168 -2.36 11.12 -28.07
C ILE A 168 -1.13 11.69 -28.81
N ASP A 169 -1.22 11.87 -30.13
CA ASP A 169 -0.14 12.37 -30.97
C ASP A 169 0.23 13.83 -30.63
N ALA A 170 -0.76 14.68 -30.33
CA ALA A 170 -0.52 16.04 -29.86
C ALA A 170 0.25 16.09 -28.52
N GLN A 171 0.05 15.11 -27.64
CA GLN A 171 0.82 15.00 -26.40
C GLN A 171 2.23 14.47 -26.64
N MET A 172 2.38 13.45 -27.49
CA MET A 172 3.69 12.91 -27.84
C MET A 172 4.59 13.95 -28.53
N SER A 173 4.02 14.79 -29.39
CA SER A 173 4.76 15.86 -30.08
C SER A 173 5.20 17.00 -29.16
N LYS A 174 4.38 17.41 -28.19
CA LYS A 174 4.73 18.49 -27.22
C LYS A 174 5.92 18.17 -26.32
N HIS A 175 6.26 16.89 -26.17
CA HIS A 175 7.29 16.43 -25.26
C HIS A 175 8.54 15.86 -25.97
N ASN A 176 8.60 15.93 -27.31
CA ASN A 176 9.73 15.49 -28.14
C ASN A 176 10.72 16.63 -28.49
N HIS A 177 10.67 17.77 -27.79
CA HIS A 177 11.55 18.93 -27.99
C HIS A 177 12.23 19.34 -26.69
#